data_AF-A0A523VTT6-F1
#
_entry.id   AF-A0A523VTT6-F1
#
_cell.length_a   1.000
_cell.length_b   1.000
_cell.length_c   1.000
_cell.angle_alpha   90.00
_cell.angle_beta   90.00
_cell.angle_gamma   90.00
#
_symmetry.space_group_name_H-M   'P 1'
#
loop_
_entity.id
_entity.type
_entity.pdbx_description
1 polymer ?
#
loop_
_entity_poly.entity_id
_entity_poly.type
_entity_poly.pdbx_seq_one_letter_code
_entity_poly.pdbx_strand_id
1 'polypeptide(L)' 'MHKATCADCGQECEVPFKPDTSRPVYCRDCWQKRRPPRRSRY' A
#
# COMPACT_ATOMS: atom_id res chain seq x y z
N MET A 1 6.54 14.23 -1.52
CA MET A 1 5.26 13.55 -1.24
C MET A 1 4.48 13.53 -2.53
N HIS A 2 4.26 12.37 -3.14
CA HIS A 2 3.42 12.22 -4.33
C HIS A 2 2.04 11.75 -3.89
N LYS A 3 0.98 12.43 -4.35
CA LYS A 3 -0.39 11.96 -4.13
C LYS A 3 -0.64 10.74 -5.00
N ALA A 4 -1.12 9.67 -4.38
CA ALA A 4 -1.45 8.43 -5.04
C ALA A 4 -2.76 7.87 -4.47
N THR A 5 -3.54 7.22 -5.33
CA THR A 5 -4.79 6.58 -4.92
C THR A 5 -4.53 5.12 -4.59
N CYS A 6 -5.00 4.67 -3.43
CA CYS A 6 -4.91 3.28 -3.04
C CYS A 6 -5.74 2.42 -4.00
N ALA A 7 -5.10 1.45 -4.65
CA ALA A 7 -5.77 0.54 -5.59
C ALA A 7 -6.75 -0.45 -4.92
N ASP A 8 -6.73 -0.53 -3.60
CA ASP A 8 -7.50 -1.51 -2.82
C ASP A 8 -8.72 -0.86 -2.15
N CYS A 9 -8.56 0.35 -1.58
CA CYS A 9 -9.66 1.07 -0.92
C CYS A 9 -10.07 2.39 -1.60
N GLY A 10 -9.35 2.86 -2.62
CA GLY A 10 -9.65 4.10 -3.33
C GLY A 10 -9.31 5.40 -2.59
N GLN A 11 -8.69 5.33 -1.41
CA GLN A 11 -8.31 6.53 -0.65
C GLN A 11 -7.07 7.22 -1.21
N GLU A 12 -7.04 8.54 -1.11
CA GLU A 12 -5.87 9.35 -1.42
C GLU A 12 -4.82 9.23 -0.31
N CYS A 13 -3.58 8.95 -0.68
CA CYS A 13 -2.46 8.82 0.24
C CYS A 13 -1.20 9.47 -0.33
N GLU A 14 -0.32 9.91 0.57
CA GLU A 14 0.95 10.54 0.19
C GLU A 14 2.06 9.50 0.28
N VAL A 15 2.70 9.24 -0.85
CA VAL A 15 3.78 8.26 -0.96
C VAL A 15 5.11 8.94 -1.31
N PRO A 16 6.24 8.44 -0.80
CA PRO A 16 7.57 9.01 -1.10
C PRO A 16 8.11 8.57 -2.47
N PHE A 17 7.41 7.67 -3.17
CA PHE A 17 7.80 7.16 -4.49
C PHE A 17 6.85 7.68 -5.58
N LYS A 18 7.32 7.74 -6.83
CA LYS A 18 6.46 8.06 -7.98
C LYS A 18 5.42 6.94 -8.15
N PRO A 19 4.12 7.25 -8.16
CA PRO A 19 3.10 6.25 -8.48
C PRO A 19 3.24 5.83 -9.95
N ASP A 20 3.66 4.60 -10.18
CA ASP A 20 3.76 4.00 -11.51
C ASP A 20 2.44 3.31 -11.88
N THR A 21 1.99 3.46 -13.12
CA THR A 21 0.75 2.80 -13.59
C THR A 21 0.86 1.27 -13.63
N SER A 22 2.09 0.75 -13.69
CA SER A 22 2.36 -0.70 -13.65
C SER A 22 2.36 -1.29 -12.24
N ARG A 23 2.44 -0.48 -11.18
CA ARG A 23 2.51 -0.96 -9.79
C ARG A 23 1.41 -0.33 -8.94
N PRO A 24 0.46 -1.12 -8.41
CA PRO A 24 -0.62 -0.59 -7.58
C PRO A 24 -0.06 0.02 -6.30
N VAL A 25 -0.50 1.23 -5.99
CA VAL A 25 -0.18 1.90 -4.73
C VAL A 25 -1.16 1.47 -3.65
N TYR A 26 -0.65 1.25 -2.44
CA TYR A 26 -1.46 0.87 -1.29
C TYR A 26 -1.27 1.86 -0.15
N CYS A 27 -2.38 2.22 0.51
CA CYS A 27 -2.31 2.95 1.76
C CYS A 27 -1.70 2.09 2.87
N ARG A 28 -1.32 2.73 3.98
CA ARG A 28 -0.67 2.08 5.12
C ARG A 28 -1.50 0.92 5.67
N ASP A 29 -2.82 1.07 5.73
CA ASP A 29 -3.76 0.06 6.19
C ASP A 29 -3.85 -1.14 5.25
N CYS A 30 -4.05 -0.92 3.95
CA CYS A 30 -4.11 -1.99 2.96
C CYS A 30 -2.77 -2.74 2.87
N TRP A 31 -1.64 -2.03 3.00
CA TRP A 31 -0.32 -2.64 3.07
C TRP A 31 -0.16 -3.53 4.32
N GLN A 32 -0.63 -3.08 5.49
CA GLN A 32 -0.60 -3.88 6.71
C GLN A 32 -1.49 -5.13 6.61
N LYS A 33 -2.69 -5.01 6.05
CA LYS A 33 -3.62 -6.15 5.82
C LYS A 33 -3.04 -7.20 4.88
N ARG A 34 -2.33 -6.76 3.83
CA ARG A 34 -1.66 -7.64 2.87
C ARG A 34 -0.38 -8.27 3.41
N ARG A 35 0.18 -7.74 4.50
CA ARG A 35 1.41 -8.29 5.05
C ARG A 35 1.12 -9.72 5.54
N PRO A 36 1.79 -10.75 5.00
CA PRO A 36 1.54 -12.11 5.44
C PRO A 36 1.77 -12.18 6.95
N PRO A 37 0.90 -12.88 7.71
CA PRO A 37 1.12 -13.07 9.13
C PRO A 37 2.52 -13.68 9.25
N ARG A 38 3.37 -13.01 10.04
CA ARG A 38 4.68 -13.56 10.39
C ARG A 38 4.36 -14.83 11.12
N ARG A 39 4.44 -15.98 10.42
CA ARG A 39 4.17 -17.28 11.01
C ARG A 39 5.05 -17.35 12.24
N SER A 40 4.41 -17.28 13.41
CA SER A 40 5.06 -17.51 14.68
C SER A 40 5.56 -18.93 14.59
N ARG A 41 6.86 -19.08 14.31
CA ARG A 41 7.56 -20.35 14.38
C ARG A 41 7.63 -20.63 15.88
N TYR A 42 6.66 -21.41 16.33
CA TYR A 42 6.78 -22.16 17.58
C TYR A 42 8.09 -22.95 17.55
#